data_AF-A0A9P7GF93-F1
#
_entry.id   AF-A0A9P7GF93-F1
#
_cell.length_a   1.000
_cell.length_b   1.000
_cell.length_c   1.000
_cell.angle_alpha   90.00
_cell.angle_beta   90.00
_cell.angle_gamma   90.00
#
_symmetry.space_group_name_H-M   'P 1'
#
loop_
_entity.id
_entity.type
_entity.pdbx_description
1 polymer ?
#
loop_
_entity_poly.entity_id
_entity_poly.type
_entity_poly.pdbx_seq_one_letter_code
_entity_poly.pdbx_strand_id
1 'polypeptide(L)'
;MSEQGFSEDTLTPAFLLLSGCETDLARRADAEQTSDAEEHRNRAQAWLQKVYGTFDAETSTKGRVSAIPSNPSIGSGPHPTMLPTSKNESGPHVVRLQGEIQSLLEERKELSLLLAHTRAAKRKLEDDLAYESSGRRRLLQDYDDLQEDLAMARKMENFALSQVKREVESRRKAEENARTENAMRLEIQSLWQRGSAPPFADIANTIKTEDRAAPTKSNAS
;
A
#
# COMPACT_ATOMS: atom_id res chain seq x y z
N MET A 1 25.58 2.43 28.04
CA MET A 1 24.16 2.78 28.18
C MET A 1 23.48 1.69 29.00
N SER A 2 23.78 1.64 30.30
CA SER A 2 23.30 0.58 31.20
C SER A 2 22.58 1.19 32.42
N GLU A 3 21.86 2.29 32.20
CA GLU A 3 21.25 3.08 33.29
C GLU A 3 19.84 2.58 33.69
N GLN A 4 19.29 1.60 32.98
CA GLN A 4 18.08 0.87 33.40
C GLN A 4 18.49 -0.57 33.65
N GLY A 5 18.47 -1.01 34.90
CA GLY A 5 19.04 -2.27 35.40
C GLY A 5 18.37 -3.57 34.92
N PHE A 6 18.03 -3.68 33.65
CA PHE A 6 17.62 -4.93 33.01
C PHE A 6 18.87 -5.70 32.55
N SER A 7 18.90 -7.01 32.81
CA SER A 7 19.94 -7.88 32.25
C SER A 7 19.77 -8.00 30.74
N GLU A 8 20.87 -8.06 30.00
CA GLU A 8 20.82 -8.19 28.52
C GLU A 8 20.02 -9.41 28.05
N ASP A 9 19.99 -10.48 28.84
CA ASP A 9 19.19 -11.69 28.58
C ASP A 9 17.68 -11.42 28.53
N THR A 10 17.20 -10.40 29.27
CA THR A 10 15.77 -10.02 29.22
C THR A 10 15.44 -9.16 28.00
N LEU A 11 16.46 -8.61 27.33
CA LEU A 11 16.31 -7.77 26.14
C LEU A 11 16.36 -8.57 24.84
N THR A 12 16.59 -9.88 24.89
CA THR A 12 16.63 -10.76 23.70
C THR A 12 15.40 -10.60 22.79
N PRO A 13 14.15 -10.57 23.30
CA PRO A 13 12.98 -10.37 22.45
C PRO A 13 12.97 -9.01 21.76
N ALA A 14 13.47 -7.96 22.44
CA ALA A 14 13.55 -6.62 21.88
C ALA A 14 14.59 -6.53 20.76
N PHE A 15 15.76 -7.17 20.92
CA PHE A 15 16.78 -7.23 19.88
C PHE A 15 16.31 -8.00 18.63
N LEU A 16 15.56 -9.11 18.81
CA LEU A 16 14.96 -9.83 17.69
C LEU A 16 13.89 -9.01 16.95
N LEU A 17 13.09 -8.23 17.69
CA LEU A 17 12.12 -7.33 17.08
C LEU A 17 12.82 -6.22 16.29
N LEU A 18 13.85 -5.59 16.88
CA LEU A 18 14.63 -4.53 16.24
C LEU A 18 15.35 -5.03 14.99
N SER A 19 15.92 -6.25 15.00
CA SER A 19 16.55 -6.82 13.81
C SER A 19 15.56 -7.05 12.68
N GLY A 20 14.34 -7.50 12.99
CA GLY A 20 13.24 -7.62 12.03
C GLY A 20 12.87 -6.27 11.40
N CYS A 21 12.68 -5.25 12.24
CA CYS A 21 12.38 -3.88 11.78
C CYS A 21 13.47 -3.33 10.85
N GLU A 22 14.75 -3.46 11.23
CA GLU A 22 15.88 -3.01 10.41
C GLU A 22 15.97 -3.77 9.08
N THR A 23 15.66 -5.08 9.07
CA THR A 23 15.62 -5.88 7.84
C THR A 23 14.51 -5.42 6.89
N ASP A 24 13.33 -5.09 7.42
CA ASP A 24 12.22 -4.57 6.63
C ASP A 24 12.50 -3.16 6.10
N LEU A 25 13.17 -2.31 6.89
CA LEU A 25 13.64 -0.99 6.43
C LEU A 25 14.68 -1.12 5.30
N ALA A 26 15.64 -2.04 5.44
CA ALA A 26 16.60 -2.33 4.37
C ALA A 26 15.89 -2.74 3.07
N ARG A 27 14.87 -3.61 3.15
CA ARG A 27 14.10 -4.06 1.97
C ARG A 27 13.36 -2.91 1.28
N ARG A 28 12.82 -1.97 2.06
CA ARG A 28 12.17 -0.76 1.51
C ARG A 28 13.19 0.18 0.86
N ALA A 29 14.31 0.40 1.53
CA ALA A 29 15.43 1.20 1.02
C ALA A 29 15.98 0.65 -0.32
N ASP A 30 16.10 -0.68 -0.46
CA ASP A 30 16.49 -1.31 -1.74
C ASP A 30 15.47 -1.01 -2.85
N ALA A 31 14.17 -1.09 -2.54
CA ALA A 31 13.11 -0.81 -3.51
C ALA A 31 13.11 0.66 -3.96
N GLU A 32 13.48 1.57 -3.06
CA GLU A 32 13.64 3.00 -3.33
C GLU A 32 15.03 3.38 -3.87
N GLN A 33 15.95 2.41 -3.98
CA GLN A 33 17.35 2.59 -4.41
C GLN A 33 18.13 3.62 -3.57
N THR A 34 17.88 3.66 -2.26
CA THR A 34 18.63 4.54 -1.34
C THR A 34 19.91 3.85 -0.85
N SER A 35 20.95 4.65 -0.57
CA SER A 35 22.23 4.16 -0.03
C SER A 35 22.12 3.56 1.38
N ASP A 36 21.02 3.82 2.07
CA ASP A 36 20.83 3.52 3.49
C ASP A 36 20.52 2.03 3.73
N ALA A 37 20.23 1.28 2.67
CA ALA A 37 19.91 -0.15 2.75
C ALA A 37 21.05 -0.98 3.38
N GLU A 38 22.31 -0.64 3.10
CA GLU A 38 23.46 -1.31 3.72
C GLU A 38 23.57 -1.00 5.22
N GLU A 39 23.30 0.24 5.63
CA GLU A 39 23.35 0.63 7.04
C GLU A 39 22.30 -0.13 7.87
N HIS A 40 21.07 -0.23 7.36
CA HIS A 40 20.01 -1.01 7.99
C HIS A 40 20.35 -2.51 8.10
N ARG A 41 20.95 -3.10 7.06
CA ARG A 41 21.42 -4.50 7.12
C ARG A 41 22.50 -4.70 8.19
N ASN A 42 23.45 -3.77 8.28
CA ASN A 42 24.52 -3.82 9.29
C ASN A 42 23.96 -3.71 10.71
N ARG A 43 22.98 -2.83 10.94
CA ARG A 43 22.29 -2.72 12.23
C ARG A 43 21.50 -3.98 12.57
N ALA A 44 20.75 -4.54 11.61
CA ALA A 44 20.03 -5.79 11.78
C ALA A 44 20.98 -6.93 12.19
N GLN A 45 22.13 -7.05 11.52
CA GLN A 45 23.17 -8.03 11.84
C GLN A 45 23.74 -7.80 13.25
N ALA A 46 24.02 -6.55 13.64
CA ALA A 46 24.52 -6.23 14.97
C ALA A 46 23.53 -6.64 16.08
N TRP A 47 22.21 -6.44 15.86
CA TRP A 47 21.19 -6.91 16.80
C TRP A 47 21.13 -8.43 16.90
N LEU A 48 21.27 -9.15 15.79
CA LEU A 48 21.33 -10.62 15.79
C LEU A 48 22.58 -11.14 16.49
N GLN A 49 23.73 -10.48 16.31
CA GLN A 49 24.96 -10.83 17.01
C GLN A 49 24.85 -10.66 18.53
N LYS A 50 24.06 -9.70 19.02
CA LYS A 50 23.78 -9.59 20.46
C LYS A 50 22.97 -10.77 21.01
N VAL A 51 22.11 -11.38 20.20
CA VAL A 51 21.26 -12.51 20.60
C VAL A 51 21.99 -13.84 20.48
N TYR A 52 22.71 -14.04 19.37
CA TYR A 52 23.30 -15.34 19.02
C TYR A 52 24.82 -15.39 19.23
N GLY A 53 25.44 -14.27 19.61
CA GLY A 53 26.89 -14.10 19.64
C GLY A 53 27.46 -13.76 18.25
N THR A 54 28.74 -13.40 18.23
CA THR A 54 29.50 -13.21 16.99
C THR A 54 29.89 -14.58 16.43
N PHE A 55 29.41 -14.90 15.23
CA PHE A 55 29.88 -16.04 14.48
C PHE A 55 31.22 -15.69 13.82
N ASP A 56 32.30 -15.75 14.60
CA ASP A 56 33.65 -15.67 14.02
C ASP A 56 33.88 -16.94 13.21
N ALA A 57 33.87 -16.79 11.87
CA ALA A 57 34.01 -17.87 10.91
C ALA A 57 35.29 -18.73 11.13
N GLU A 58 36.27 -18.20 11.85
CA GLU A 58 37.54 -18.87 12.14
C GLU A 58 37.48 -19.90 13.27
N THR A 59 36.42 -19.91 14.11
CA THR A 59 36.29 -20.89 15.21
C THR A 59 35.33 -22.04 14.92
N SER A 60 34.69 -22.04 13.74
CA SER A 60 33.72 -23.06 13.29
C SER A 60 34.39 -24.35 12.78
N THR A 61 35.38 -24.88 13.50
CA THR A 61 35.93 -26.22 13.23
C THR A 61 35.87 -27.18 14.43
N LYS A 62 35.46 -26.74 15.63
CA LYS A 62 35.38 -27.64 16.82
C LYS A 62 34.17 -27.40 17.75
N GLY A 63 33.07 -26.87 17.22
CA GLY A 63 31.81 -26.75 17.96
C GLY A 63 30.97 -28.03 17.87
N ARG A 64 31.20 -28.94 18.81
CA ARG A 64 30.46 -30.19 19.02
C ARG A 64 28.95 -29.91 19.01
N VAL A 65 28.25 -30.33 17.96
CA VAL A 65 26.79 -30.35 17.90
C VAL A 65 26.32 -31.13 19.13
N SER A 66 25.72 -30.43 20.08
CA SER A 66 25.13 -31.07 21.26
C SER A 66 23.99 -31.94 20.72
N ALA A 67 24.26 -33.23 20.65
CA ALA A 67 23.33 -34.23 20.20
C ALA A 67 22.02 -34.05 20.98
N ILE A 68 20.94 -33.84 20.24
CA ILE A 68 19.57 -33.93 20.73
C ILE A 68 19.50 -35.21 21.56
N PRO A 69 19.07 -35.15 22.84
CA PRO A 69 18.97 -36.35 23.66
C PRO A 69 17.98 -37.30 23.00
N SER A 70 18.52 -38.37 22.42
CA SER A 70 17.79 -39.49 21.88
C SER A 70 16.87 -40.01 22.97
N ASN A 71 15.57 -39.94 22.70
CA ASN A 71 14.51 -40.48 23.54
C ASN A 71 14.89 -41.93 23.92
N PRO A 72 14.99 -42.28 25.22
CA PRO A 72 15.25 -43.67 25.60
C PRO A 72 14.06 -44.51 25.14
N SER A 73 14.33 -45.41 24.20
CA SER A 73 13.42 -46.46 23.78
C SER A 73 12.99 -47.22 25.03
N ILE A 74 11.71 -47.08 25.39
CA ILE A 74 11.08 -47.78 26.51
C ILE A 74 11.15 -49.26 26.16
N GLY A 75 12.13 -49.95 26.76
CA GLY A 75 12.31 -51.37 26.65
C GLY A 75 11.04 -52.08 27.11
N SER A 76 10.46 -52.84 26.20
CA SER A 76 9.43 -53.82 26.50
C SER A 76 10.03 -54.92 27.40
N GLY A 77 9.65 -54.87 28.68
CA GLY A 77 9.27 -56.01 29.51
C GLY A 77 10.34 -57.06 29.86
N PRO A 78 10.55 -57.26 31.18
CA PRO A 78 10.77 -58.59 31.71
C PRO A 78 9.65 -59.00 32.66
N HIS A 79 9.11 -60.17 32.33
CA HIS A 79 8.70 -61.26 33.22
C HIS A 79 7.70 -61.04 34.37
N PRO A 80 6.62 -61.86 34.42
CA PRO A 80 5.70 -61.91 35.54
C PRO A 80 6.35 -62.61 36.72
N THR A 81 6.88 -61.84 37.67
CA THR A 81 7.24 -62.35 38.99
C THR A 81 5.96 -62.55 39.79
N MET A 82 5.56 -63.81 39.95
CA MET A 82 4.43 -64.19 40.80
C MET A 82 4.74 -63.80 42.26
N LEU A 83 3.98 -62.86 42.81
CA LEU A 83 4.03 -62.50 44.22
C LEU A 83 3.07 -63.38 45.04
N PRO A 84 3.47 -63.77 46.25
CA PRO A 84 2.70 -64.64 47.13
C PRO A 84 1.49 -63.93 47.73
N THR A 85 0.37 -64.65 47.73
CA THR A 85 -0.90 -64.32 48.38
C THR A 85 -0.74 -64.30 49.90
N SER A 86 -0.23 -63.20 50.48
CA SER A 86 -0.33 -62.97 51.92
C SER A 86 -1.66 -62.31 52.24
N LYS A 87 -2.38 -62.91 53.19
CA LYS A 87 -3.73 -62.50 53.59
C LYS A 87 -3.67 -61.22 54.43
N ASN A 88 -4.33 -60.19 53.92
CA ASN A 88 -5.15 -59.18 54.63
C ASN A 88 -4.69 -58.77 56.04
N GLU A 89 -3.79 -57.79 56.09
CA GLU A 89 -3.85 -56.74 57.10
C GLU A 89 -3.77 -55.39 56.38
N SER A 90 -4.90 -54.97 55.82
CA SER A 90 -5.08 -53.62 55.28
C SER A 90 -5.09 -52.62 56.43
N GLY A 91 -3.91 -52.27 56.91
CA GLY A 91 -3.73 -51.24 57.94
C GLY A 91 -4.12 -49.85 57.43
N PRO A 92 -4.36 -48.88 58.34
CA PRO A 92 -4.79 -47.51 58.03
C PRO A 92 -3.87 -46.76 57.03
N HIS A 93 -2.61 -47.19 56.90
CA HIS A 93 -1.66 -46.68 55.90
C HIS A 93 -2.10 -46.93 54.44
N VAL A 94 -2.70 -48.09 54.16
CA VAL A 94 -3.16 -48.46 52.81
C VAL A 94 -4.29 -47.53 52.35
N VAL A 95 -5.22 -47.22 53.26
CA VAL A 95 -6.34 -46.30 52.98
C VAL A 95 -5.83 -44.89 52.66
N ARG A 96 -4.82 -44.40 53.40
CA ARG A 96 -4.23 -43.08 53.13
C ARG A 96 -3.58 -43.02 51.75
N LEU A 97 -2.75 -44.01 51.41
CA LEU A 97 -2.11 -44.09 50.09
C LEU A 97 -3.14 -44.21 48.97
N GLN A 98 -4.23 -44.93 49.17
CA GLN A 98 -5.29 -45.04 48.18
C GLN A 98 -5.97 -43.68 47.93
N GLY A 99 -6.19 -42.88 48.98
CA GLY A 99 -6.67 -41.51 48.85
C GLY A 99 -5.70 -40.60 48.09
N GLU A 100 -4.40 -40.69 48.40
CA GLU A 100 -3.35 -39.95 47.69
C GLU A 100 -3.29 -40.34 46.20
N ILE A 101 -3.36 -41.64 45.88
CA ILE A 101 -3.41 -42.13 44.50
C ILE A 101 -4.64 -41.58 43.78
N GLN A 102 -5.81 -41.60 44.42
CA GLN A 102 -7.04 -41.08 43.84
C GLN A 102 -6.93 -39.58 43.54
N SER A 103 -6.38 -38.79 44.49
CA SER A 103 -6.12 -37.36 44.30
C SER A 103 -5.18 -37.10 43.11
N LEU A 104 -4.09 -37.87 42.99
CA LEU A 104 -3.14 -37.73 41.88
C LEU A 104 -3.77 -38.12 40.53
N LEU A 105 -4.66 -39.11 40.51
CA LEU A 105 -5.38 -39.51 39.30
C LEU A 105 -6.38 -38.43 38.85
N GLU A 106 -7.06 -37.80 39.80
CA GLU A 106 -7.96 -36.67 39.55
C GLU A 106 -7.18 -35.46 39.01
N GLU A 107 -6.08 -35.09 39.65
CA GLU A 107 -5.20 -34.01 39.18
C GLU A 107 -4.66 -34.29 37.77
N ARG A 108 -4.19 -35.52 37.50
CA ARG A 108 -3.73 -35.91 36.16
C ARG A 108 -4.85 -35.80 35.12
N LYS A 109 -6.09 -36.16 35.48
CA LYS A 109 -7.25 -36.04 34.60
C LYS A 109 -7.56 -34.58 34.31
N GLU A 110 -7.52 -33.71 35.31
CA GLU A 110 -7.72 -32.26 35.16
C GLU A 110 -6.65 -31.64 34.25
N LEU A 111 -5.37 -31.94 34.49
CA LEU A 111 -4.27 -31.49 33.63
C LEU A 111 -4.44 -31.96 32.18
N SER A 112 -4.88 -33.22 31.98
CA SER A 112 -5.17 -33.75 30.65
C SER A 112 -6.32 -32.99 29.96
N LEU A 113 -7.37 -32.63 30.68
CA LEU A 113 -8.48 -31.85 30.15
C LEU A 113 -8.05 -30.42 29.81
N LEU A 114 -7.29 -29.77 30.70
CA LEU A 114 -6.75 -28.43 30.46
C LEU A 114 -5.87 -28.42 29.20
N LEU A 115 -4.99 -29.42 29.05
CA LEU A 115 -4.13 -29.55 27.89
C LEU A 115 -4.94 -29.80 26.59
N ALA A 116 -6.00 -30.61 26.66
CA ALA A 116 -6.90 -30.78 25.52
C ALA A 116 -7.61 -29.47 25.14
N HIS A 117 -8.07 -28.70 26.14
CA HIS A 117 -8.71 -27.41 25.95
C HIS A 117 -7.76 -26.37 25.33
N THR A 118 -6.53 -26.25 25.85
CA THR A 118 -5.54 -25.32 25.30
C THR A 118 -5.16 -25.69 23.86
N ARG A 119 -5.03 -26.98 23.54
CA ARG A 119 -4.80 -27.43 22.15
C ARG A 119 -5.98 -27.09 21.24
N ALA A 120 -7.21 -27.23 21.70
CA ALA A 120 -8.39 -26.87 20.92
C ALA A 120 -8.47 -25.36 20.68
N ALA A 121 -8.25 -24.56 21.73
CA ALA A 121 -8.21 -23.11 21.64
C ALA A 121 -7.10 -22.63 20.69
N LYS A 122 -5.92 -23.24 20.75
CA LYS A 122 -4.81 -22.96 19.83
C LYS A 122 -5.21 -23.19 18.38
N ARG A 123 -5.77 -24.36 18.04
CA ARG A 123 -6.21 -24.67 16.68
C ARG A 123 -7.23 -23.64 16.17
N LYS A 124 -8.19 -23.27 17.00
CA LYS A 124 -9.18 -22.25 16.65
C LYS A 124 -8.52 -20.91 16.31
N LEU A 125 -7.56 -20.46 17.13
CA LEU A 125 -6.84 -19.20 16.86
C LEU A 125 -5.97 -19.29 15.59
N GLU A 126 -5.39 -20.45 15.30
CA GLU A 126 -4.66 -20.69 14.06
C GLU A 126 -5.60 -20.60 12.84
N ASP A 127 -6.81 -21.18 12.94
CA ASP A 127 -7.83 -21.10 11.89
C ASP A 127 -8.32 -19.65 11.69
N ASP A 128 -8.60 -18.93 12.78
CA ASP A 128 -9.02 -17.53 12.74
C ASP A 128 -7.93 -16.64 12.11
N LEU A 129 -6.65 -16.85 12.47
CA LEU A 129 -5.51 -16.15 11.87
C LEU A 129 -5.39 -16.44 10.36
N ALA A 130 -5.60 -17.70 9.95
CA ALA A 130 -5.56 -18.08 8.54
C ALA A 130 -6.71 -17.42 7.77
N TYR A 131 -7.91 -17.37 8.35
CA TYR A 131 -9.06 -16.67 7.78
C TYR A 131 -8.77 -15.18 7.56
N GLU A 132 -8.33 -14.48 8.60
CA GLU A 132 -7.99 -13.06 8.53
C GLU A 132 -6.86 -12.77 7.54
N SER A 133 -5.82 -13.62 7.53
CA SER A 133 -4.72 -13.49 6.57
C SER A 133 -5.20 -13.63 5.13
N SER A 134 -6.13 -14.55 4.86
CA SER A 134 -6.72 -14.71 3.54
C SER A 134 -7.62 -13.54 3.15
N GLY A 135 -8.41 -13.01 4.09
CA GLY A 135 -9.24 -11.84 3.90
C GLY A 135 -8.42 -10.58 3.58
N ARG A 136 -7.34 -10.35 4.34
CA ARG A 136 -6.41 -9.25 4.10
C ARG A 136 -5.76 -9.31 2.71
N ARG A 137 -5.37 -10.51 2.25
CA ARG A 137 -4.80 -10.68 0.90
C ARG A 137 -5.80 -10.30 -0.19
N ARG A 138 -7.07 -10.70 -0.06
CA ARG A 138 -8.12 -10.31 -1.01
C ARG A 138 -8.34 -8.80 -1.02
N LEU A 139 -8.47 -8.18 0.15
CA LEU A 139 -8.66 -6.74 0.25
C LEU A 139 -7.48 -5.94 -0.34
N LEU A 140 -6.25 -6.44 -0.21
CA LEU A 140 -5.09 -5.82 -0.86
C LEU A 140 -5.15 -5.93 -2.38
N GLN A 141 -5.55 -7.09 -2.91
CA GLN A 141 -5.76 -7.26 -4.35
C GLN A 141 -6.85 -6.32 -4.87
N ASP A 142 -8.01 -6.27 -4.19
CA ASP A 142 -9.11 -5.37 -4.56
C ASP A 142 -8.68 -3.90 -4.54
N TYR A 143 -7.82 -3.52 -3.57
CA TYR A 143 -7.28 -2.17 -3.48
C TYR A 143 -6.36 -1.85 -4.67
N ASP A 144 -5.47 -2.77 -5.04
CA ASP A 144 -4.57 -2.60 -6.18
C ASP A 144 -5.38 -2.50 -7.50
N ASP A 145 -6.38 -3.36 -7.69
CA ASP A 145 -7.27 -3.33 -8.86
C ASP A 145 -8.02 -1.98 -8.96
N LEU A 146 -8.59 -1.49 -7.85
CA LEU A 146 -9.26 -0.19 -7.80
C LEU A 146 -8.30 0.98 -8.06
N GLN A 147 -7.05 0.86 -7.63
CA GLN A 147 -6.02 1.87 -7.88
C GLN A 147 -5.65 1.92 -9.38
N GLU A 148 -5.57 0.77 -10.04
CA GLU A 148 -5.37 0.68 -11.50
C GLU A 148 -6.56 1.27 -12.27
N ASP A 149 -7.79 0.90 -11.88
CA ASP A 149 -9.02 1.42 -12.49
C ASP A 149 -9.12 2.94 -12.37
N LEU A 150 -8.83 3.49 -11.19
CA LEU A 150 -8.80 4.94 -10.97
C LEU A 150 -7.74 5.61 -11.87
N ALA A 151 -6.55 5.01 -12.00
CA ALA A 151 -5.52 5.53 -12.89
C ALA A 151 -5.95 5.49 -14.36
N MET A 152 -6.63 4.43 -14.81
CA MET A 152 -7.20 4.34 -16.15
C MET A 152 -8.30 5.36 -16.39
N ALA A 153 -9.22 5.54 -15.43
CA ALA A 153 -10.29 6.53 -15.49
C ALA A 153 -9.73 7.95 -15.65
N ARG A 154 -8.71 8.32 -14.87
CA ARG A 154 -8.02 9.61 -15.00
C ARG A 154 -7.35 9.80 -16.37
N LYS A 155 -6.76 8.75 -16.94
CA LYS A 155 -6.18 8.81 -18.29
C LYS A 155 -7.26 9.06 -19.34
N MET A 156 -8.40 8.36 -19.26
CA MET A 156 -9.53 8.55 -20.17
C MET A 156 -10.14 9.95 -20.04
N GLU A 157 -10.30 10.45 -18.82
CA GLU A 157 -10.76 11.81 -18.54
C GLU A 157 -9.84 12.85 -19.19
N ASN A 158 -8.53 12.74 -18.95
CA ASN A 158 -7.54 13.65 -19.55
C ASN A 158 -7.56 13.60 -21.08
N PHE A 159 -7.76 12.41 -21.67
CA PHE A 159 -7.90 12.25 -23.11
C PHE A 159 -9.16 12.96 -23.64
N ALA A 160 -10.31 12.76 -22.99
CA ALA A 160 -11.57 13.41 -23.36
C ALA A 160 -11.45 14.94 -23.26
N LEU A 161 -10.88 15.46 -22.17
CA LEU A 161 -10.62 16.89 -22.01
C LEU A 161 -9.70 17.44 -23.12
N SER A 162 -8.66 16.70 -23.48
CA SER A 162 -7.73 17.08 -24.54
C SER A 162 -8.39 17.06 -25.93
N GLN A 163 -9.30 16.11 -26.16
CA GLN A 163 -10.11 16.07 -27.38
C GLN A 163 -11.04 17.29 -27.47
N VAL A 164 -11.79 17.58 -26.40
CA VAL A 164 -12.69 18.75 -26.34
C VAL A 164 -11.92 20.05 -26.57
N LYS A 165 -10.74 20.22 -25.96
CA LYS A 165 -9.88 21.39 -26.19
C LYS A 165 -9.51 21.55 -27.67
N ARG A 166 -9.06 20.47 -28.33
CA ARG A 166 -8.74 20.48 -29.76
C ARG A 166 -9.94 20.85 -30.62
N GLU A 167 -11.12 20.31 -30.32
CA GLU A 167 -12.36 20.63 -31.05
C GLU A 167 -12.75 22.11 -30.87
N VAL A 168 -12.65 22.64 -29.65
CA VAL A 168 -12.95 24.05 -29.35
C VAL A 168 -11.97 24.99 -30.06
N GLU A 169 -10.67 24.68 -30.04
CA GLU A 169 -9.65 25.45 -30.75
C GLU A 169 -9.87 25.43 -32.27
N SER A 170 -10.22 24.26 -32.82
CA SER A 170 -10.56 24.13 -34.24
C SER A 170 -11.77 24.99 -34.61
N ARG A 171 -12.84 24.96 -33.80
CA ARG A 171 -14.03 25.82 -34.01
C ARG A 171 -13.69 27.30 -33.91
N ARG A 172 -12.93 27.71 -32.88
CA ARG A 172 -12.49 29.11 -32.73
C ARG A 172 -11.71 29.58 -33.96
N LYS A 173 -10.79 28.76 -34.47
CA LYS A 173 -10.02 29.08 -35.67
C LYS A 173 -10.90 29.19 -36.91
N ALA A 174 -11.89 28.29 -37.06
CA ALA A 174 -12.85 28.36 -38.16
C ALA A 174 -13.74 29.61 -38.09
N GLU A 175 -14.20 29.99 -36.89
CA GLU A 175 -14.96 31.23 -36.67
C GLU A 175 -14.13 32.48 -36.98
N GLU A 176 -12.86 32.50 -36.58
CA GLU A 176 -11.95 33.60 -36.88
C GLU A 176 -11.73 33.75 -38.38
N ASN A 177 -11.49 32.64 -39.09
CA ASN A 177 -11.38 32.62 -40.56
C ASN A 177 -12.67 33.10 -41.24
N ALA A 178 -13.85 32.70 -40.73
CA ALA A 178 -15.12 33.16 -41.27
C ALA A 178 -15.32 34.67 -41.03
N ARG A 179 -14.87 35.21 -39.89
CA ARG A 179 -14.91 36.65 -39.62
C ARG A 179 -13.99 37.42 -40.57
N THR A 180 -12.77 36.94 -40.81
CA THR A 180 -11.83 37.60 -41.73
C THR A 180 -12.33 37.55 -43.17
N GLU A 181 -12.88 36.41 -43.62
CA GLU A 181 -13.51 36.29 -44.93
C GLU A 181 -14.70 37.24 -45.09
N ASN A 182 -15.61 37.28 -44.11
CA ASN A 182 -16.74 38.20 -44.13
C ASN A 182 -16.31 39.66 -44.16
N ALA A 183 -15.27 40.02 -43.40
CA ALA A 183 -14.70 41.37 -43.43
C ALA A 183 -14.16 41.72 -44.83
N MET A 184 -13.39 40.83 -45.45
CA MET A 184 -12.89 41.02 -46.82
C MET A 184 -14.03 41.13 -47.84
N ARG A 185 -15.09 40.31 -47.71
CA ARG A 185 -16.26 40.39 -48.59
C ARG A 185 -16.98 41.73 -48.48
N LEU A 186 -17.14 42.25 -47.27
CA LEU A 186 -17.74 43.58 -47.03
C LEU A 186 -16.86 44.70 -47.60
N GLU A 187 -15.54 44.61 -47.44
CA GLU A 187 -14.60 45.56 -48.02
C GLU A 187 -14.69 45.59 -49.55
N ILE A 188 -14.65 44.42 -50.20
CA ILE A 188 -14.83 44.30 -51.66
C ILE A 188 -16.19 44.87 -52.09
N GLN A 189 -17.28 44.55 -51.37
CA GLN A 189 -18.61 45.07 -51.68
C GLN A 189 -18.65 46.61 -51.58
N SER A 190 -17.98 47.19 -50.57
CA SER A 190 -17.89 48.64 -50.41
C SER A 190 -17.13 49.31 -51.57
N LEU A 191 -16.05 48.69 -52.04
CA LEU A 191 -15.28 49.16 -53.20
C LEU A 191 -16.11 49.12 -54.47
N TRP A 192 -16.89 48.05 -54.68
CA TRP A 192 -17.82 47.94 -55.80
C TRP A 192 -18.93 48.99 -55.74
N GLN A 193 -19.51 49.23 -54.58
CA GLN A 193 -20.52 50.29 -54.42
C GLN A 193 -19.95 51.67 -54.73
N ARG A 194 -18.74 51.96 -54.24
CA ARG A 194 -18.03 53.23 -54.51
C ARG A 194 -17.66 53.41 -55.99
N GLY A 195 -17.25 52.32 -56.66
CA GLY A 195 -16.96 52.32 -58.09
C GLY A 195 -18.20 52.31 -58.99
N SER A 196 -19.36 51.89 -58.48
CA SER A 196 -20.64 51.88 -59.21
C SER A 196 -21.38 53.22 -59.18
N ALA A 197 -20.91 54.18 -58.38
CA ALA A 197 -21.38 55.56 -58.50
C ALA A 197 -21.08 56.00 -59.95
N PRO A 198 -22.10 56.36 -60.76
CA PRO A 198 -21.85 56.68 -62.15
C PRO A 198 -20.85 57.84 -62.20
N PRO A 199 -19.78 57.76 -63.01
CA PRO A 199 -18.69 58.75 -63.03
C PRO A 199 -19.16 60.18 -63.39
N PHE A 200 -20.44 60.34 -63.74
CA PHE A 200 -21.10 61.61 -64.05
C PHE A 200 -22.00 62.16 -62.93
N ALA A 201 -22.15 61.47 -61.79
CA ALA A 201 -22.97 61.96 -60.68
C ALA A 201 -22.43 63.30 -60.11
N ASP A 202 -21.10 63.43 -60.06
CA ASP A 202 -20.45 64.68 -59.62
C ASP A 202 -20.60 65.80 -60.66
N ILE A 203 -20.61 65.47 -61.96
CA ILE A 203 -20.84 66.44 -63.05
C ILE A 203 -22.29 66.94 -63.04
N ALA A 204 -23.26 66.07 -62.75
CA ALA A 204 -24.67 66.48 -62.64
C ALA A 204 -24.94 67.39 -61.43
N ASN A 205 -24.15 67.29 -60.36
CA ASN A 205 -24.27 68.14 -59.19
C ASN A 205 -23.57 69.50 -59.36
N THR A 206 -22.43 69.56 -60.08
CA THR A 206 -21.76 70.84 -60.36
C THR A 206 -22.58 71.75 -61.29
N ILE A 207 -23.26 71.19 -62.29
CA ILE A 207 -24.14 71.95 -63.19
C ILE A 207 -25.32 72.57 -62.43
N LYS A 208 -25.88 71.87 -61.42
CA LYS A 208 -26.99 72.41 -60.61
C LYS A 208 -26.57 73.50 -59.63
N THR A 209 -25.31 73.54 -59.22
CA THR A 209 -24.79 74.60 -58.33
C THR A 209 -24.50 75.92 -59.05
N GLU A 210 -24.18 75.89 -60.35
CA GLU A 210 -23.96 77.12 -61.12
C GLU A 210 -25.26 77.91 -61.37
N ASP A 211 -26.41 77.25 -61.47
CA ASP A 211 -27.72 77.90 -61.62
C ASP A 211 -28.24 78.59 -60.35
N ARG A 212 -27.58 78.40 -59.19
CA ARG A 212 -28.00 79.01 -57.90
C ARG A 212 -27.14 80.19 -57.45
N ALA A 213 -26.07 80.50 -58.18
CA ALA A 213 -25.22 81.66 -57.94
C ALA A 213 -25.61 82.87 -58.82
N ALA A 214 -26.91 83.16 -58.93
CA ALA A 214 -27.38 84.44 -59.46
C ALA A 214 -27.22 85.51 -58.36
N PRO A 215 -26.43 86.59 -58.58
CA PRO A 215 -26.34 87.68 -57.63
C PRO A 215 -27.64 88.48 -57.63
N THR A 216 -28.41 88.41 -56.55
CA THR A 216 -29.46 89.39 -56.25
C THR A 216 -28.80 90.73 -55.95
N LYS A 217 -28.55 91.51 -57.00
CA LYS A 217 -28.40 92.97 -56.90
C LYS A 217 -29.80 93.57 -56.71
N SER A 218 -30.15 93.92 -55.48
CA SER A 218 -31.19 94.91 -55.16
C SER A 218 -30.58 95.87 -54.14
N ASN A 219 -30.12 97.04 -54.57
CA ASN A 219 -30.86 98.31 -54.54
C ASN A 219 -31.29 98.73 -53.13
N ALA A 220 -30.48 99.60 -52.51
CA ALA A 220 -30.82 100.67 -51.56
C ALA A 220 -29.48 101.37 -51.22
N SER A 221 -29.29 102.69 -51.24
CA SER A 221 -30.07 103.88 -51.57
C SER A 221 -29.07 104.99 -51.85
#